data_AF-A0A9P6N0U0-F1
#
_entry.id   AF-A0A9P6N0U0-F1
#
_cell.length_a   1.000
_cell.length_b   1.000
_cell.length_c   1.000
_cell.angle_alpha   90.00
_cell.angle_beta   90.00
_cell.angle_gamma   90.00
#
_symmetry.space_group_name_H-M   'P 1'
#
loop_
_entity.id
_entity.type
_entity.pdbx_description
1 polymer ?
#
loop_
_entity_poly.entity_id
_entity_poly.type
_entity_poly.pdbx_seq_one_letter_code
_entity_poly.pdbx_strand_id
1 'polypeptide(L)'
;MEPIREIRFEDSPPAAVEAVVRYIYLGQQPILEPLCGYTVKDLMSLASYLEIERLQDHCVELVLGMSTSCDSEGETAVQILFGWGYRFPKIRQGLIQALVRDHGYGFADGKLMGLERFRDHQEYNAVVYELAAEQFNWIERDHA
;
A
#
# COMPACT_ATOMS: atom_id res chain seq x y z
N MET A 1 -36.35 -6.80 6.83
CA MET A 1 -35.03 -6.28 7.24
C MET A 1 -35.14 -4.78 7.22
N GLU A 2 -34.95 -4.10 8.36
CA GLU A 2 -35.00 -2.64 8.39
C GLU A 2 -33.70 -2.05 7.83
N PRO A 3 -33.75 -0.93 7.10
CA PRO A 3 -32.55 -0.30 6.58
C PRO A 3 -31.68 0.23 7.72
N ILE A 4 -30.37 0.02 7.62
CA ILE A 4 -29.40 0.67 8.50
C ILE A 4 -29.49 2.18 8.29
N ARG A 5 -29.76 2.93 9.36
CA ARG A 5 -29.98 4.39 9.30
C ARG A 5 -28.74 5.20 9.66
N GLU A 6 -27.77 4.59 10.33
CA GLU A 6 -26.56 5.26 10.82
C GLU A 6 -25.38 4.29 10.72
N ILE A 7 -24.25 4.79 10.20
CA ILE A 7 -22.97 4.11 10.17
C ILE A 7 -21.95 5.08 10.78
N ARG A 8 -21.10 4.58 11.69
CA ARG A 8 -20.07 5.37 12.36
C ARG A 8 -18.68 4.91 11.92
N PHE A 9 -17.83 5.87 11.57
CA PHE A 9 -16.42 5.65 11.24
C PHE A 9 -15.55 6.25 12.35
N GLU A 10 -15.48 5.58 13.50
CA GLU A 10 -14.85 6.15 14.71
C GLU A 10 -13.34 6.40 14.56
N ASP A 11 -12.66 5.56 13.76
CA ASP A 11 -11.22 5.65 13.53
C ASP A 11 -10.83 6.38 12.24
N SER A 12 -11.79 7.01 11.54
CA SER A 12 -11.54 7.67 10.26
C SER A 12 -11.61 9.19 10.39
N PRO A 13 -10.63 9.93 9.84
CA PRO A 13 -10.71 11.39 9.77
C PRO A 13 -11.99 11.84 9.03
N PRO A 14 -12.74 12.85 9.53
CA PRO A 14 -13.94 13.34 8.86
C PRO A 14 -13.70 13.76 7.41
N ALA A 15 -12.53 14.35 7.14
CA ALA A 15 -12.12 14.75 5.79
C ALA A 15 -11.95 13.55 4.84
N ALA A 16 -11.48 12.40 5.34
CA ALA A 16 -11.37 11.18 4.55
C ALA A 16 -12.76 10.65 4.18
N VAL A 17 -13.69 10.63 5.14
CA VAL A 17 -15.07 10.21 4.91
C VAL A 17 -15.74 11.12 3.88
N GLU A 18 -15.56 12.45 4.01
CA GLU A 18 -16.09 13.41 3.03
C GLU A 18 -15.52 13.17 1.63
N ALA A 19 -14.21 12.95 1.51
CA ALA A 19 -13.56 12.67 0.22
C ALA A 19 -14.13 11.40 -0.43
N VAL A 20 -14.34 10.33 0.34
CA VAL A 20 -14.95 9.08 -0.15
C VAL A 20 -16.40 9.28 -0.56
N VAL A 21 -17.19 10.04 0.21
CA VAL A 21 -18.58 10.36 -0.15
C VAL A 21 -18.63 11.16 -1.46
N ARG A 22 -17.76 12.16 -1.63
CA ARG A 22 -17.64 12.93 -2.88
C ARG A 22 -17.23 12.05 -4.05
N TYR A 23 -16.32 11.09 -3.83
CA TYR A 23 -15.95 10.12 -4.85
C TYR A 23 -17.15 9.28 -5.30
N ILE A 24 -17.93 8.72 -4.37
CA ILE A 24 -19.08 7.86 -4.66
C ILE A 24 -20.18 8.63 -5.41
N TYR A 25 -20.56 9.81 -4.90
CA TYR A 25 -21.75 10.52 -5.40
C TYR A 25 -21.45 11.51 -6.53
N LEU A 26 -20.25 12.08 -6.56
CA LEU A 26 -19.87 13.14 -7.51
C LEU A 26 -18.80 12.69 -8.51
N GLY A 27 -18.22 11.49 -8.35
CA GLY A 27 -17.13 11.01 -9.20
C GLY A 27 -15.83 11.80 -9.03
N GLN A 28 -15.68 12.55 -7.94
CA GLN A 28 -14.50 13.38 -7.70
C GLN A 28 -13.37 12.55 -7.09
N GLN A 29 -12.20 12.55 -7.73
CA GLN A 29 -11.02 11.88 -7.19
C GLN A 29 -10.56 12.56 -5.90
N PRO A 30 -10.19 11.79 -4.85
CA PRO A 30 -9.58 12.36 -3.66
C PRO A 30 -8.26 13.06 -3.98
N ILE A 31 -8.00 14.19 -3.33
CA ILE A 31 -6.81 15.01 -3.54
C ILE A 31 -5.97 15.02 -2.27
N LEU A 32 -4.72 14.58 -2.36
CA LEU A 32 -3.77 14.51 -1.26
C LEU A 32 -2.88 15.75 -1.24
N GLU A 33 -3.49 16.91 -1.04
CA GLU A 33 -2.76 18.15 -0.82
C GLU A 33 -2.21 18.25 0.61
N PRO A 34 -1.12 19.00 0.83
CA PRO A 34 -0.70 19.36 2.18
C PRO A 34 -1.89 19.98 2.93
N LEU A 35 -2.19 19.47 4.12
CA LEU A 35 -3.31 19.90 4.99
C LEU A 35 -4.72 19.40 4.60
N CYS A 36 -4.87 18.46 3.65
CA CYS A 36 -6.18 17.87 3.34
C CYS A 36 -6.83 17.11 4.51
N GLY A 37 -6.09 16.84 5.59
CA GLY A 37 -6.61 16.29 6.83
C GLY A 37 -6.80 14.77 6.84
N TYR A 38 -6.30 14.08 5.82
CA TYR A 38 -6.28 12.62 5.73
C TYR A 38 -5.06 12.12 4.95
N THR A 39 -4.81 10.82 5.03
CA THR A 39 -3.70 10.13 4.37
C THR A 39 -4.21 9.09 3.38
N VAL A 40 -3.30 8.58 2.52
CA VAL A 40 -3.62 7.43 1.64
C VAL A 40 -4.04 6.21 2.46
N LYS A 41 -3.46 6.00 3.64
CA LYS A 41 -3.83 4.91 4.55
C LYS A 41 -5.29 5.02 4.98
N ASP A 42 -5.76 6.22 5.30
CA ASP A 42 -7.15 6.45 5.71
C ASP A 42 -8.11 6.16 4.55
N LEU A 43 -7.79 6.64 3.35
CA LEU A 43 -8.55 6.35 2.13
C LEU A 43 -8.59 4.85 1.83
N MET A 44 -7.44 4.16 1.87
CA MET A 44 -7.35 2.74 1.61
C MET A 44 -8.16 1.93 2.63
N SER A 45 -8.14 2.34 3.91
CA SER A 45 -8.93 1.71 4.97
C SER A 45 -10.43 1.82 4.70
N LEU A 46 -10.91 3.02 4.36
CA LEU A 46 -12.31 3.26 4.01
C LEU A 46 -12.72 2.54 2.72
N ALA A 47 -11.88 2.58 1.68
CA ALA A 47 -12.14 1.92 0.41
C ALA A 47 -12.17 0.40 0.54
N SER A 48 -11.35 -0.16 1.45
CA SER A 48 -11.37 -1.59 1.78
C SER A 48 -12.62 -1.97 2.56
N TYR A 49 -12.98 -1.19 3.58
CA TYR A 49 -14.18 -1.44 4.39
C TYR A 49 -15.49 -1.33 3.57
N LEU A 50 -15.56 -0.38 2.64
CA LEU A 50 -16.72 -0.16 1.78
C LEU A 50 -16.66 -0.96 0.47
N GLU A 51 -15.63 -1.78 0.27
CA GLU A 51 -15.42 -2.61 -0.93
C GLU A 51 -15.42 -1.82 -2.25
N ILE A 52 -14.88 -0.59 -2.23
CA ILE A 52 -14.84 0.30 -3.41
C ILE A 52 -13.55 0.03 -4.19
N GLU A 53 -13.61 -0.96 -5.08
CA GLU A 53 -12.42 -1.48 -5.77
C GLU A 53 -11.62 -0.41 -6.53
N ARG A 54 -12.29 0.43 -7.32
CA ARG A 54 -11.62 1.49 -8.11
C ARG A 54 -10.88 2.51 -7.24
N LEU A 55 -11.38 2.77 -6.03
CA LEU A 55 -10.71 3.67 -5.11
C LEU A 55 -9.51 3.00 -4.45
N GLN A 56 -9.57 1.69 -4.20
CA GLN A 56 -8.40 0.92 -3.75
C GLN A 56 -7.29 0.96 -4.81
N ASP A 57 -7.63 0.77 -6.08
CA ASP A 57 -6.66 0.83 -7.18
C ASP A 57 -6.00 2.22 -7.26
N HIS A 58 -6.79 3.28 -7.13
CA HIS A 58 -6.26 4.64 -7.04
C HIS A 58 -5.32 4.84 -5.85
N CYS A 59 -5.65 4.29 -4.67
CA CYS A 59 -4.75 4.34 -3.51
C CYS A 59 -3.43 3.60 -3.77
N VAL A 60 -3.46 2.48 -4.51
CA VAL A 60 -2.26 1.75 -4.93
C VAL A 60 -1.41 2.62 -5.84
N GLU A 61 -2.00 3.24 -6.86
CA GLU A 61 -1.28 4.15 -7.77
C GLU A 61 -0.60 5.29 -7.01
N LEU A 62 -1.30 5.89 -6.04
CA LEU A 62 -0.75 6.97 -5.21
C LEU A 62 0.42 6.48 -4.36
N VAL A 63 0.30 5.31 -3.70
CA VAL A 63 1.41 4.74 -2.92
C VAL A 63 2.61 4.44 -3.79
N LEU A 64 2.39 3.80 -4.94
CA LEU A 64 3.48 3.43 -5.85
C LEU A 64 4.14 4.65 -6.49
N GLY A 65 3.36 5.66 -6.87
CA GLY A 65 3.89 6.93 -7.40
C GLY A 65 4.68 7.73 -6.37
N MET A 66 4.30 7.67 -5.08
CA MET A 66 5.10 8.28 -4.01
C MET A 66 6.43 7.56 -3.79
N SER A 67 6.47 6.23 -3.95
CA SER A 67 7.72 5.47 -3.78
C SER A 67 8.74 5.69 -4.89
N THR A 68 8.37 6.13 -6.10
CA THR A 68 9.26 6.21 -7.28
C THR A 68 9.76 7.63 -7.60
N SER A 69 9.81 8.56 -6.63
CA SER A 69 10.02 9.99 -6.92
C SER A 69 11.15 10.71 -6.17
N CYS A 70 12.04 10.01 -5.44
CA CYS A 70 13.12 10.66 -4.69
C CYS A 70 14.21 9.69 -4.21
N ASP A 71 15.50 10.04 -4.34
CA ASP A 71 16.77 9.30 -4.06
C ASP A 71 16.85 8.29 -2.87
N SER A 72 15.83 8.16 -2.02
CA SER A 72 15.61 7.14 -0.99
C SER A 72 14.37 6.26 -1.26
N GLU A 73 14.09 5.93 -2.52
CA GLU A 73 12.82 5.33 -2.99
C GLU A 73 12.43 4.01 -2.32
N GLY A 74 13.37 3.06 -2.28
CA GLY A 74 13.14 1.76 -1.66
C GLY A 74 12.94 1.84 -0.14
N GLU A 75 13.54 2.84 0.53
CA GLU A 75 13.35 3.06 1.96
C GLU A 75 11.89 3.41 2.28
N THR A 76 11.31 4.34 1.52
CA THR A 76 9.91 4.77 1.68
C THR A 76 8.95 3.61 1.42
N ALA A 77 9.17 2.84 0.35
CA ALA A 77 8.35 1.67 0.03
C ALA A 77 8.37 0.63 1.16
N VAL A 78 9.55 0.36 1.73
CA VAL A 78 9.70 -0.56 2.87
C VAL A 78 9.03 -0.03 4.13
N GLN A 79 9.18 1.26 4.44
CA GLN A 79 8.54 1.89 5.59
C GLN A 79 7.02 1.84 5.49
N ILE A 80 6.46 2.07 4.29
CA ILE A 80 5.02 1.92 4.04
C ILE A 80 4.62 0.45 4.22
N LEU A 81 5.35 -0.48 3.60
CA LEU A 81 5.06 -1.91 3.62
C LEU A 81 4.95 -2.44 5.06
N PHE A 82 5.96 -2.21 5.89
CA PHE A 82 5.95 -2.65 7.29
C PHE A 82 5.09 -1.76 8.20
N GLY A 83 4.99 -0.47 7.96
CA GLY A 83 4.21 0.44 8.81
C GLY A 83 2.70 0.19 8.76
N TRP A 84 2.15 -0.08 7.56
CA TRP A 84 0.71 -0.32 7.41
C TRP A 84 0.32 -1.06 6.12
N GLY A 85 1.13 -0.99 5.07
CA GLY A 85 0.82 -1.54 3.74
C GLY A 85 0.59 -3.04 3.73
N TYR A 86 1.27 -3.80 4.60
CA TYR A 86 1.12 -5.26 4.70
C TYR A 86 -0.31 -5.73 4.97
N ARG A 87 -1.13 -4.89 5.62
CA ARG A 87 -2.54 -5.18 5.97
C ARG A 87 -3.46 -5.15 4.76
N PHE A 88 -3.02 -4.52 3.67
CA PHE A 88 -3.82 -4.29 2.47
C PHE A 88 -3.22 -5.09 1.31
N PRO A 89 -3.82 -6.23 0.91
CA PRO A 89 -3.22 -7.14 -0.06
C PRO A 89 -2.77 -6.48 -1.37
N LYS A 90 -3.58 -5.57 -1.93
CA LYS A 90 -3.23 -4.83 -3.16
C LYS A 90 -2.00 -3.93 -2.98
N ILE A 91 -1.91 -3.22 -1.86
CA ILE A 91 -0.75 -2.37 -1.53
C ILE A 91 0.49 -3.22 -1.27
N ARG A 92 0.35 -4.28 -0.47
CA ARG A 92 1.43 -5.22 -0.17
C ARG A 92 2.04 -5.79 -1.44
N GLN A 93 1.20 -6.32 -2.33
CA GLN A 93 1.64 -6.90 -3.59
C GLN A 93 2.32 -5.85 -4.49
N GLY A 94 1.71 -4.67 -4.65
CA GLY A 94 2.29 -3.60 -5.46
C GLY A 94 3.65 -3.15 -4.95
N LEU A 95 3.81 -2.98 -3.64
CA LEU A 95 5.08 -2.59 -3.02
C LEU A 95 6.15 -3.67 -3.16
N ILE A 96 5.80 -4.95 -2.98
CA ILE A 96 6.74 -6.07 -3.17
C ILE A 96 7.24 -6.12 -4.61
N GLN A 97 6.34 -5.95 -5.58
CA GLN A 97 6.70 -5.90 -7.00
C GLN A 97 7.61 -4.72 -7.31
N ALA A 98 7.29 -3.52 -6.80
CA ALA A 98 8.12 -2.33 -6.98
C ALA A 98 9.51 -2.50 -6.33
N LEU A 99 9.58 -3.08 -5.14
CA LEU A 99 10.84 -3.34 -4.43
C LEU A 99 11.76 -4.28 -5.21
N VAL A 100 11.22 -5.36 -5.78
CA VAL A 100 11.99 -6.32 -6.59
C VAL A 100 12.43 -5.68 -7.91
N ARG A 101 11.50 -5.06 -8.64
CA ARG A 101 11.75 -4.58 -10.01
C ARG A 101 12.57 -3.30 -10.06
N ASP A 102 12.23 -2.32 -9.21
CA ASP A 102 12.69 -0.93 -9.37
C ASP A 102 13.85 -0.62 -8.40
N HIS A 103 13.97 -1.36 -7.29
CA HIS A 103 14.92 -1.06 -6.23
C HIS A 103 15.93 -2.18 -5.96
N GLY A 104 15.85 -3.30 -6.68
CA GLY A 104 16.77 -4.42 -6.52
C GLY A 104 16.78 -5.03 -5.13
N TYR A 105 15.70 -4.83 -4.35
CA TYR A 105 15.53 -5.54 -3.09
C TYR A 105 15.35 -7.02 -3.40
N GLY A 106 16.26 -7.82 -2.86
CA GLY A 106 16.30 -9.24 -3.13
C GLY A 106 17.28 -9.95 -2.23
N PHE A 107 17.49 -11.21 -2.56
CA PHE A 107 18.45 -12.08 -1.91
C PHE A 107 19.81 -11.96 -2.61
N ALA A 108 20.82 -11.52 -1.88
CA ALA A 108 22.22 -11.65 -2.24
C ALA A 108 22.86 -12.66 -1.27
N ASP A 109 23.50 -13.71 -1.80
CA ASP A 109 24.14 -14.77 -1.00
C ASP A 109 23.22 -15.41 0.06
N GLY A 110 21.93 -15.57 -0.28
CA GLY A 110 20.92 -16.12 0.63
C GLY A 110 20.51 -15.17 1.76
N LYS A 111 20.92 -13.89 1.71
CA LYS A 111 20.52 -12.85 2.66
C LYS A 111 19.69 -11.78 1.97
N LEU A 112 18.66 -11.34 2.67
CA LEU A 112 17.81 -10.26 2.21
C LEU A 112 18.46 -8.92 2.55
N MET A 113 18.82 -8.15 1.53
CA MET A 113 19.55 -6.89 1.71
C MET A 113 18.60 -5.76 2.12
N GLY A 114 18.90 -5.07 3.23
CA GLY A 114 18.28 -3.79 3.58
C GLY A 114 17.00 -3.86 4.42
N LEU A 115 16.48 -5.05 4.76
CA LEU A 115 15.32 -5.20 5.65
C LEU A 115 15.66 -5.72 7.05
N GLU A 116 16.93 -5.97 7.36
CA GLU A 116 17.33 -6.62 8.60
C GLU A 116 16.88 -5.85 9.85
N ARG A 117 16.72 -4.52 9.74
CA ARG A 117 16.20 -3.67 10.82
C ARG A 117 14.71 -3.88 11.12
N PHE A 118 13.96 -4.56 10.26
CA PHE A 118 12.56 -4.92 10.47
C PHE A 118 12.39 -6.36 10.95
N ARG A 119 13.48 -7.05 11.30
CA ARG A 119 13.43 -8.47 11.71
C ARG A 119 12.47 -8.75 12.86
N ASP A 120 12.28 -7.78 13.76
CA ASP A 120 11.40 -7.90 14.91
C ASP A 120 9.92 -7.62 14.57
N HIS A 121 9.62 -7.21 13.33
CA HIS A 121 8.25 -7.03 12.86
C HIS A 121 7.55 -8.39 12.74
N GLN A 122 6.33 -8.49 13.26
CA GLN A 122 5.60 -9.77 13.30
C GLN A 122 5.43 -10.40 11.91
N GLU A 123 5.23 -9.57 10.90
CA GLU A 123 5.01 -9.93 9.50
C GLU A 123 6.30 -10.02 8.68
N TYR A 124 7.47 -9.82 9.30
CA TYR A 124 8.78 -9.87 8.62
C TYR A 124 8.95 -11.13 7.77
N ASN A 125 8.80 -12.30 8.38
CA ASN A 125 9.01 -13.57 7.69
C ASN A 125 8.07 -13.73 6.49
N ALA A 126 6.79 -13.36 6.62
CA ALA A 126 5.82 -13.45 5.54
C ALA A 126 6.20 -12.55 4.36
N VAL A 127 6.54 -11.29 4.63
CA VAL A 127 6.99 -10.33 3.61
C VAL A 127 8.27 -10.80 2.93
N VAL A 128 9.21 -11.36 3.69
CA VAL A 128 10.46 -11.93 3.15
C VAL A 128 10.21 -13.08 2.19
N TYR A 129 9.29 -13.99 2.53
CA TYR A 129 8.91 -15.09 1.63
C TYR A 129 8.23 -14.57 0.36
N GLU A 130 7.32 -13.59 0.48
CA GLU A 130 6.67 -12.99 -0.68
C GLU A 130 7.67 -12.27 -1.60
N LEU A 131 8.65 -11.55 -1.03
CA LEU A 131 9.76 -10.95 -1.79
C LEU A 131 10.62 -11.99 -2.51
N ALA A 132 10.96 -13.11 -1.84
CA ALA A 132 11.73 -14.19 -2.44
C ALA A 132 11.02 -14.80 -3.66
N ALA A 133 9.71 -15.04 -3.52
CA ALA A 133 8.88 -15.59 -4.57
C ALA A 133 8.78 -14.63 -5.76
N GLU A 134 8.58 -13.33 -5.51
CA GLU A 134 8.48 -12.35 -6.59
C GLU A 134 9.82 -12.14 -7.31
N GLN A 135 10.95 -12.16 -6.59
CA GLN A 135 12.27 -12.11 -7.21
C GLN A 135 12.52 -13.32 -8.13
N PHE A 136 12.15 -14.53 -7.69
CA PHE A 136 12.25 -15.73 -8.51
C PHE A 136 11.40 -15.60 -9.78
N ASN A 137 10.14 -15.17 -9.65
CA ASN A 137 9.25 -14.94 -10.79
C ASN A 137 9.81 -13.90 -11.78
N TRP A 138 10.45 -12.84 -11.27
CA TRP A 138 11.05 -11.81 -12.10
C TRP A 138 12.26 -12.34 -12.90
N ILE A 139 13.15 -13.09 -12.24
CA ILE A 139 14.31 -13.73 -12.90
C ILE A 139 13.84 -14.71 -13.99
N GLU A 140 12.83 -15.53 -13.72
CA GLU A 140 12.28 -16.45 -14.73
C GLU A 140 11.71 -15.72 -15.94
N ARG A 141 11.07 -14.56 -15.74
CA ARG A 141 10.51 -13.74 -16.83
C ARG A 141 11.56 -13.06 -17.69
N ASP A 142 12.65 -12.59 -17.10
CA ASP A 142 13.74 -11.92 -17.83
C ASP A 142 14.64 -12.90 -18.61
N HIS A 143 14.59 -14.18 -18.28
CA HIS A 143 15.36 -15.25 -18.92
C HIS A 143 14.53 -16.23 -19.80
N ALA A 144 13.24 -15.95 -20.00
CA ALA A 144 12.34 -16.71 -20.88
C ALA A 144 12.19 -16.05 -22.26
#